data_AF-A0A1B3E9C7-F1
#
_entry.id   AF-A0A1B3E9C7-F1
#
_cell.length_a   1.000
_cell.length_b   1.000
_cell.length_c   1.000
_cell.angle_alpha   90.00
_cell.angle_beta   90.00
_cell.angle_gamma   90.00
#
_symmetry.space_group_name_H-M   'P 1'
#
loop_
_entity.id
_entity.type
_entity.pdbx_description
1 polymer ?
#
loop_
_entity_poly.entity_id
_entity_poly.type
_entity_poly.pdbx_seq_one_letter_code
_entity_poly.pdbx_strand_id
1 'polypeptide(L)'
;MGVSAMQVELRTDTRRIHRIAKAHGIDIPKAPMPDAGKTVGLAREALNHKRQQRREKLSNSVRTMAAKGMSIPAMTVEAGCSRDTVLRIIDEHGIQRGPRMDLEA
;
A
#
# COMPACT_ATOMS: atom_id res chain seq x y z
N MET A 1 29.71 12.94 -5.23
CA MET A 1 28.85 12.02 -4.46
C MET A 1 27.76 12.81 -3.75
N GLY A 2 26.51 12.36 -3.77
CA GLY A 2 25.40 13.03 -3.07
C GLY A 2 25.19 12.51 -1.64
N VAL A 3 24.44 13.26 -0.83
CA VAL A 3 24.16 12.97 0.59
C VAL A 3 23.58 11.56 0.82
N SER A 4 22.73 11.08 -0.09
CA SER A 4 22.13 9.74 0.00
C SER A 4 23.15 8.61 -0.18
N ALA A 5 24.16 8.80 -1.04
CA ALA A 5 25.24 7.81 -1.19
C ALA A 5 26.10 7.78 0.09
N MET A 6 26.41 8.95 0.65
CA MET A 6 27.12 9.09 1.92
C MET A 6 26.34 8.45 3.08
N GLN A 7 25.01 8.55 3.10
CA GLN A 7 24.18 7.88 4.12
C GLN A 7 24.34 6.36 4.11
N VAL A 8 24.33 5.75 2.92
CA VAL A 8 24.47 4.30 2.77
C VAL A 8 25.88 3.85 3.13
N GLU A 9 26.90 4.56 2.64
CA GLU A 9 28.31 4.22 2.83
C GLU A 9 28.76 4.43 4.28
N LEU A 10 28.41 5.58 4.88
CA LEU A 10 28.77 5.91 6.26
C LEU A 10 27.79 5.32 7.30
N ARG A 11 26.74 4.63 6.84
CA ARG A 11 25.62 4.10 7.67
C ARG A 11 25.11 5.12 8.71
N THR A 12 25.04 6.38 8.29
CA THR A 12 24.81 7.52 9.17
C THR A 12 23.72 8.40 8.58
N ASP A 13 22.82 8.92 9.42
CA ASP A 13 21.74 9.80 8.97
C ASP A 13 22.30 11.06 8.27
N THR A 14 21.66 11.41 7.16
CA THR A 14 21.80 12.68 6.42
C THR A 14 21.97 13.92 7.31
N ARG A 15 21.23 14.04 8.42
CA ARG A 15 21.34 15.18 9.34
C ARG A 15 22.71 15.27 10.01
N ARG A 16 23.27 14.13 10.39
CA ARG A 16 24.59 14.04 11.02
C ARG A 16 25.69 14.29 9.99
N ILE A 17 25.51 13.81 8.76
CA ILE A 17 26.40 14.11 7.62
C ILE A 17 26.46 15.62 7.36
N HIS A 18 25.32 16.30 7.28
CA HIS A 18 25.27 17.76 7.11
C HIS A 18 25.91 18.52 8.27
N ARG A 19 25.71 18.05 9.51
CA ARG A 19 26.30 18.68 10.70
C ARG A 19 27.83 18.61 10.68
N ILE A 20 28.39 17.44 10.38
CA ILE A 20 29.84 17.22 10.31
C ILE A 20 30.42 18.02 9.15
N ALA A 21 29.80 17.96 7.97
CA ALA A 21 30.26 18.72 6.81
C ALA A 21 30.27 20.24 7.10
N LYS A 22 29.22 20.77 7.73
CA LYS A 22 29.16 22.18 8.16
C LYS A 22 30.24 22.51 9.19
N ALA A 23 30.48 21.65 10.17
CA ALA A 23 31.50 21.86 11.20
C ALA A 23 32.93 21.88 10.63
N HIS A 24 33.16 21.16 9.54
CA HIS A 24 34.47 21.08 8.87
C HIS A 24 34.56 21.93 7.59
N GLY A 25 33.56 22.76 7.30
CA GLY A 25 33.55 23.60 6.09
C GLY A 25 33.54 22.82 4.77
N ILE A 26 33.10 21.57 4.79
CA ILE A 26 33.02 20.72 3.59
C ILE A 26 31.72 21.04 2.86
N ASP A 27 31.83 21.50 1.61
CA ASP A 27 30.67 21.66 0.74
C ASP A 27 30.24 20.29 0.20
N ILE A 28 28.98 19.92 0.45
CA ILE A 28 28.42 18.69 -0.09
C ILE A 28 27.74 19.05 -1.41
N PRO A 29 28.26 18.60 -2.56
CA PRO A 29 27.65 18.90 -3.84
C PRO A 29 26.22 18.35 -3.83
N LYS A 30 25.25 19.25 -4.03
CA LYS A 30 23.89 18.84 -4.35
C LYS A 30 23.97 18.08 -5.66
N ALA A 31 23.83 16.76 -5.59
CA ALA A 31 23.66 15.99 -6.80
C ALA A 31 22.44 16.57 -7.53
N PRO A 32 22.58 17.06 -8.77
CA PRO A 32 21.40 17.31 -9.58
C PRO A 32 20.77 15.94 -9.72
N MET A 33 19.67 15.67 -9.02
CA MET A 33 18.87 14.49 -9.30
C MET A 33 18.14 14.82 -10.59
N PRO A 34 18.52 14.25 -11.75
CA PRO A 34 17.57 14.26 -12.83
C PRO A 34 16.42 13.36 -12.34
N ASP A 35 15.19 13.81 -12.48
CA ASP A 35 14.02 12.92 -12.35
C ASP A 35 13.67 12.39 -10.94
N ALA A 36 13.96 13.13 -9.87
CA ALA A 36 13.36 12.85 -8.55
C ALA A 36 11.81 12.80 -8.62
N GLY A 37 11.20 13.64 -9.46
CA GLY A 37 9.76 13.61 -9.74
C GLY A 37 9.29 12.34 -10.45
N LYS A 38 10.05 11.83 -11.44
CA LYS A 38 9.66 10.61 -12.17
C LYS A 38 9.88 9.34 -11.34
N THR A 39 10.96 9.28 -10.57
CA THR A 39 11.23 8.13 -9.68
C THR A 39 10.18 7.99 -8.57
N VAL A 40 9.73 9.10 -7.98
CA VAL A 40 8.60 9.11 -7.04
C VAL A 40 7.28 8.76 -7.74
N GLY A 41 7.04 9.25 -8.96
CA GLY A 41 5.88 8.90 -9.77
C GLY A 41 5.77 7.40 -10.03
N LEU A 42 6.84 6.78 -10.54
CA LEU A 42 6.91 5.34 -10.82
C LEU A 42 6.72 4.49 -9.55
N ALA A 43 7.32 4.90 -8.43
CA ALA A 43 7.12 4.22 -7.15
C ALA A 43 5.64 4.29 -6.70
N ARG A 44 4.99 5.44 -6.88
CA ARG A 44 3.58 5.64 -6.52
C ARG A 44 2.64 4.82 -7.41
N GLU A 45 2.92 4.77 -8.72
CA GLU A 45 2.19 3.94 -9.67
C GLU A 45 2.31 2.46 -9.33
N ALA A 46 3.52 1.97 -9.04
CA ALA A 46 3.73 0.59 -8.62
C ALA A 46 2.97 0.23 -7.33
N LEU A 47 2.92 1.15 -6.37
CA LEU A 47 2.13 0.97 -5.14
C LEU A 47 0.63 0.94 -5.43
N ASN A 48 0.13 1.83 -6.29
CA ASN A 48 -1.27 1.86 -6.70
C ASN A 48 -1.66 0.57 -7.42
N HIS A 49 -0.81 0.08 -8.33
CA HIS A 49 -1.02 -1.19 -9.02
C HIS A 49 -1.08 -2.37 -8.05
N LYS A 50 -0.16 -2.44 -7.08
CA LYS A 50 -0.22 -3.48 -6.02
C LYS A 50 -1.51 -3.38 -5.18
N ARG A 51 -1.99 -2.17 -4.88
CA ARG A 51 -3.26 -1.97 -4.17
C ARG A 51 -4.46 -2.41 -5.01
N GLN A 52 -4.46 -2.10 -6.30
CA GLN A 52 -5.49 -2.51 -7.25
C GLN A 52 -5.57 -4.05 -7.32
N GLN A 53 -4.44 -4.73 -7.50
CA GLN A 53 -4.38 -6.19 -7.51
C GLN A 53 -4.91 -6.84 -6.23
N ARG A 54 -4.61 -6.25 -5.06
CA ARG A 54 -5.13 -6.74 -3.78
C ARG A 54 -6.65 -6.56 -3.69
N ARG A 55 -7.17 -5.43 -4.15
CA ARG A 55 -8.62 -5.16 -4.21
C ARG A 55 -9.34 -6.14 -5.12
N GLU A 56 -8.82 -6.39 -6.32
CA GLU A 56 -9.40 -7.34 -7.27
C GLU A 56 -9.44 -8.78 -6.73
N LYS A 57 -8.37 -9.21 -6.04
CA LYS A 57 -8.37 -10.51 -5.36
C LYS A 57 -9.45 -10.58 -4.28
N LEU A 58 -9.56 -9.53 -3.46
CA LEU A 58 -10.57 -9.46 -2.41
C LEU A 58 -11.99 -9.45 -3.00
N SER A 59 -12.24 -8.70 -4.09
CA SER A 59 -13.56 -8.67 -4.73
C SER A 59 -13.97 -10.04 -5.27
N ASN A 60 -13.02 -10.81 -5.82
CA ASN A 60 -13.29 -12.18 -6.28
C ASN A 60 -13.65 -13.10 -5.11
N SER A 61 -12.91 -13.03 -4.01
CA SER A 61 -13.24 -13.80 -2.80
C SER A 61 -14.61 -13.43 -2.24
N VAL A 62 -14.91 -12.12 -2.09
CA VAL A 62 -16.20 -11.63 -1.59
C VAL A 62 -17.35 -12.05 -2.51
N ARG A 63 -17.16 -12.04 -3.83
CA ARG A 63 -18.16 -12.52 -4.79
C ARG A 63 -18.50 -13.99 -4.56
N THR A 64 -17.49 -14.84 -4.38
CA THR A 64 -17.69 -16.26 -4.08
C THR A 64 -18.42 -16.47 -2.74
N MET A 65 -18.08 -15.69 -1.71
CA MET A 65 -18.76 -15.76 -0.41
C MET A 65 -20.21 -15.28 -0.49
N ALA A 66 -20.46 -14.20 -1.23
CA ALA A 66 -21.78 -13.64 -1.44
C ALA A 66 -22.68 -14.59 -2.23
N ALA A 67 -22.13 -15.27 -3.24
CA ALA A 67 -22.85 -16.30 -3.99
C ALA A 67 -23.24 -17.51 -3.10
N LYS A 68 -22.41 -17.85 -2.11
CA LYS A 68 -22.71 -18.88 -1.09
C LYS A 68 -23.78 -18.44 -0.08
N GLY A 69 -24.25 -17.19 -0.13
CA GLY A 69 -25.24 -16.67 0.81
C GLY A 69 -24.69 -16.38 2.21
N MET A 70 -23.37 -16.22 2.36
CA MET A 70 -22.75 -15.90 3.65
C MET A 70 -23.24 -14.56 4.21
N SER A 71 -23.28 -14.47 5.54
CA SER A 71 -23.52 -13.20 6.22
C SER A 71 -22.29 -12.28 6.16
N ILE A 72 -22.50 -10.96 6.25
CA ILE A 72 -21.39 -9.99 6.28
C ILE A 72 -20.41 -10.27 7.43
N PRO A 73 -20.83 -10.58 8.67
CA PRO A 73 -19.91 -10.97 9.73
C PRO A 73 -19.05 -12.19 9.36
N ALA A 74 -19.63 -13.23 8.76
CA ALA A 74 -18.87 -14.40 8.33
C ALA A 74 -17.83 -14.03 7.26
N MET A 75 -18.21 -13.19 6.28
CA MET A 75 -17.27 -12.68 5.27
C MET A 75 -16.10 -11.91 5.88
N THR A 76 -16.33 -11.13 6.94
CA THR A 76 -15.24 -10.36 7.58
C THR A 76 -14.21 -11.26 8.24
N VAL A 77 -14.65 -12.37 8.85
CA VAL A 77 -13.78 -13.36 9.47
C VAL A 77 -12.99 -14.10 8.39
N GLU A 78 -13.69 -14.61 7.36
CA GLU A 78 -13.09 -15.39 6.28
C GLU A 78 -12.12 -14.56 5.43
N ALA A 79 -12.51 -13.33 5.07
CA ALA A 79 -11.67 -12.42 4.28
C ALA A 79 -10.56 -11.74 5.10
N GLY A 80 -10.60 -11.85 6.44
CA GLY A 80 -9.66 -11.20 7.35
C GLY A 80 -9.65 -9.67 7.23
N CYS A 81 -10.78 -9.05 6.92
CA CYS A 81 -10.89 -7.62 6.71
C CYS A 81 -12.11 -7.01 7.40
N SER A 82 -12.08 -5.68 7.60
CA SER A 82 -13.15 -4.99 8.32
C SER A 82 -14.48 -5.05 7.59
N ARG A 83 -15.58 -4.96 8.34
CA ARG A 83 -16.96 -4.87 7.82
C ARG A 83 -17.10 -3.78 6.76
N ASP A 84 -16.57 -2.59 7.04
CA ASP A 84 -16.63 -1.47 6.10
C ASP A 84 -15.89 -1.75 4.80
N THR A 85 -14.79 -2.52 4.86
CA THR A 85 -14.06 -2.91 3.66
C THR A 85 -14.87 -3.89 2.82
N VAL A 86 -15.52 -4.88 3.45
CA VAL A 86 -16.40 -5.82 2.75
C VAL A 86 -17.57 -5.08 2.09
N LEU A 87 -18.25 -4.20 2.83
CA LEU A 87 -19.38 -3.42 2.30
C LEU A 87 -18.95 -2.53 1.14
N ARG A 88 -17.82 -1.81 1.28
CA ARG A 88 -17.28 -0.99 0.21
C ARG A 88 -16.96 -1.80 -1.05
N ILE A 89 -16.38 -2.99 -0.90
CA ILE A 89 -16.08 -3.87 -2.06
C ILE A 89 -17.37 -4.36 -2.74
N ILE A 90 -18.41 -4.68 -1.96
CA ILE A 90 -19.71 -5.08 -2.50
C ILE A 90 -20.31 -3.95 -3.33
N ASP A 91 -20.28 -2.72 -2.81
CA ASP A 91 -20.84 -1.55 -3.47
C ASP A 91 -20.01 -1.15 -4.71
N GLU A 92 -18.68 -1.09 -4.58
CA GLU A 92 -17.74 -0.74 -5.67
C GLU A 92 -17.84 -1.71 -6.86
N HIS A 93 -18.11 -3.00 -6.60
CA HIS A 93 -18.13 -4.05 -7.63
C HIS A 93 -19.54 -4.58 -7.95
N GLY A 94 -20.60 -3.98 -7.40
CA GLY A 94 -21.99 -4.37 -7.65
C GLY A 94 -22.28 -5.85 -7.34
N ILE A 95 -21.71 -6.39 -6.27
CA ILE A 95 -21.79 -7.82 -5.96
C ILE A 95 -23.20 -8.15 -5.44
N GLN A 96 -23.99 -8.88 -6.24
CA GLN A 96 -25.25 -9.43 -5.81
C GLN A 96 -25.05 -10.51 -4.73
N ARG A 97 -25.83 -10.43 -3.66
CA ARG A 97 -25.79 -11.42 -2.57
C ARG A 97 -26.82 -12.51 -2.84
N GLY A 98 -26.40 -13.76 -2.70
CA GLY A 98 -27.30 -14.90 -2.74
C GLY A 98 -28.30 -14.88 -1.57
N PRO A 99 -29.34 -15.75 -1.62
CA PRO A 99 -30.29 -15.88 -0.53
C PRO A 99 -29.54 -16.15 0.77
N ARG A 100 -29.98 -15.50 1.85
CA ARG A 100 -29.37 -15.63 3.17
C ARG A 100 -29.48 -17.09 3.60
N MET A 101 -28.35 -17.79 3.64
CA MET A 101 -28.28 -19.12 4.23
C MET A 101 -28.14 -18.91 5.72
N ASP A 102 -29.25 -19.00 6.45
CA ASP A 102 -29.21 -19.04 7.91
C ASP A 102 -28.51 -20.36 8.30
N LEU A 103 -27.21 -20.28 8.55
CA LEU A 103 -26.38 -21.37 9.05
C LEU A 103 -26.63 -21.57 10.57
N GLU A 104 -27.90 -21.61 10.97
CA GLU A 104 -28.34 -22.09 12.28
C GLU A 104 -29.19 -23.36 12.06
N ALA A 105 -28.48 -24.50 11.98
CA ALA A 105 -29.01 -25.84 12.17
C ALA A 105 -27.94 -26.68 12.88
#